data_AF-A0A7Z7FQV0-F1
#
_entry.id   AF-A0A7Z7FQV0-F1
#
_cell.length_a   1.000
_cell.length_b   1.000
_cell.length_c   1.000
_cell.angle_alpha   90.00
_cell.angle_beta   90.00
_cell.angle_gamma   90.00
#
_symmetry.space_group_name_H-M   'P 1'
#
loop_
_entity.id
_entity.type
_entity.pdbx_description
1 polymer ?
#
loop_
_entity_poly.entity_id
_entity_poly.type
_entity_poly.pdbx_seq_one_letter_code
_entity_poly.pdbx_strand_id
1 'polypeptide(L)'
;MNTSQDITVAAGGLDATAAIQQAIDAVSSAGGGRVSLSAGRHVSAGLHLKSGVELHLAEDAVLAPVSDYDAYALTRVSVIAEDSDRGMIIANGASNIAVTGPGRIEAGGENFIIGNDAAMGTYVPAKKRPRVMVLEACRNVRLENLNVSGSPMWTLHMVNCEDLHFRNLRIENDRRLPNTDGIVLDACRRALIEDCFISTADDGICLKTSAGPDGKAVGVCTDITVRGCTVSSMSCALKLGTESFGDFTNVVFEDCKVVQSNRGMGLFSRDGGAMRNIRFSRIETECHETPGGFWGSGEAVTVTVVDRRPERQAGRVENLVVEDLGGSMEGAINLVSTSKAGIHNVRLERITLAQQPGMLGTGLQYDLRPTNADIAPSADAAGRANAWTQDAEGRIVGMEDYPGGMPAIYLSGVHGFSADNVAIKRAMPLPEGWNTKEIVATTGSDEGSM
;
A
#
# COMPACT_ATOMS: atom_id res chain seq x y z
N MET A 1 -37.81 -17.28 -11.36
CA MET A 1 -37.23 -16.14 -12.11
C MET A 1 -36.83 -15.13 -11.06
N ASN A 2 -35.53 -14.95 -10.78
CA ASN A 2 -35.08 -13.82 -9.94
C ASN A 2 -35.23 -12.56 -10.77
N THR A 3 -36.23 -11.73 -10.47
CA THR A 3 -36.31 -10.39 -11.02
C THR A 3 -35.28 -9.54 -10.29
N SER A 4 -34.21 -9.12 -10.99
CA SER A 4 -33.27 -8.11 -10.48
C SER A 4 -34.06 -6.91 -9.96
N GLN A 5 -33.85 -6.55 -8.69
CA GLN A 5 -34.52 -5.40 -8.09
C GLN A 5 -33.62 -4.18 -8.22
N ASP A 6 -34.14 -3.13 -8.86
CA ASP A 6 -33.44 -1.85 -9.00
C ASP A 6 -34.13 -0.80 -8.13
N ILE A 7 -33.40 -0.23 -7.17
CA ILE A 7 -33.87 0.84 -6.27
C ILE A 7 -33.00 2.06 -6.46
N THR A 8 -33.61 3.22 -6.66
CA THR A 8 -32.90 4.50 -6.72
C THR A 8 -33.12 5.29 -5.43
N VAL A 9 -32.03 5.73 -4.80
CA VAL A 9 -32.05 6.66 -3.67
C VAL A 9 -31.75 8.05 -4.20
N ALA A 10 -32.66 8.99 -3.96
CA ALA A 10 -32.52 10.38 -4.37
C ALA A 10 -31.69 11.18 -3.36
N ALA A 11 -30.87 12.12 -3.83
CA ALA A 11 -30.12 13.01 -2.96
C ALA A 11 -31.07 13.95 -2.21
N GLY A 12 -30.97 13.98 -0.88
CA GLY A 12 -31.82 14.82 -0.02
C GLY A 12 -31.07 15.92 0.74
N GLY A 13 -29.74 15.97 0.66
CA GLY A 13 -28.91 16.90 1.43
C GLY A 13 -28.91 16.65 2.96
N LEU A 14 -29.52 15.55 3.40
CA LEU A 14 -29.60 15.09 4.78
C LEU A 14 -28.94 13.71 4.91
N ASP A 15 -28.86 13.20 6.14
CA ASP A 15 -28.41 11.83 6.41
C ASP A 15 -29.29 10.80 5.68
N ALA A 16 -28.70 10.12 4.70
CA ALA A 16 -29.30 9.11 3.85
C ALA A 16 -28.99 7.68 4.33
N THR A 17 -28.32 7.48 5.47
CA THR A 17 -27.87 6.17 5.95
C THR A 17 -28.99 5.13 5.96
N ALA A 18 -30.13 5.48 6.58
CA ALA A 18 -31.25 4.55 6.69
C ALA A 18 -31.87 4.23 5.33
N ALA A 19 -31.98 5.21 4.43
CA ALA A 19 -32.55 5.02 3.10
C ALA A 19 -31.66 4.12 2.23
N ILE A 20 -30.35 4.36 2.25
CA ILE A 20 -29.37 3.56 1.50
C ILE A 20 -29.32 2.13 2.06
N GLN A 21 -29.25 1.96 3.38
CA GLN A 21 -29.20 0.63 3.99
C GLN A 21 -30.48 -0.17 3.73
N GLN A 22 -31.67 0.46 3.81
CA GLN A 22 -32.93 -0.19 3.49
C GLN A 22 -32.99 -0.63 2.01
N ALA A 23 -32.46 0.18 1.09
CA ALA A 23 -32.39 -0.19 -0.32
C ALA A 23 -31.47 -1.40 -0.53
N ILE A 24 -30.28 -1.42 0.09
CA ILE A 24 -29.34 -2.55 0.05
C ILE A 24 -30.01 -3.83 0.60
N ASP A 25 -30.68 -3.71 1.73
CA ASP A 25 -31.34 -4.83 2.40
C ASP A 25 -32.48 -5.40 1.55
N ALA A 26 -33.30 -4.54 0.94
CA ALA A 26 -34.39 -4.94 0.07
C ALA A 26 -33.88 -5.66 -1.18
N VAL A 27 -32.91 -5.07 -1.89
CA VAL A 27 -32.31 -5.65 -3.11
C VAL A 27 -31.67 -7.01 -2.82
N SER A 28 -30.91 -7.12 -1.73
CA SER A 28 -30.30 -8.41 -1.36
C SER A 28 -31.36 -9.46 -1.01
N SER A 29 -32.40 -9.08 -0.25
CA SER A 29 -33.49 -9.99 0.13
C SER A 29 -34.33 -10.46 -1.05
N ALA A 30 -34.38 -9.68 -2.14
CA ALA A 30 -35.02 -10.06 -3.40
C ALA A 30 -34.14 -10.96 -4.29
N GLY A 31 -32.94 -11.33 -3.85
CA GLY A 31 -32.04 -12.22 -4.59
C GLY A 31 -31.02 -11.48 -5.48
N GLY A 32 -30.85 -10.18 -5.28
CA GLY A 32 -29.85 -9.35 -5.93
C GLY A 32 -30.42 -8.31 -6.90
N GLY A 33 -29.57 -7.37 -7.30
CA GLY A 33 -29.92 -6.26 -8.17
C GLY A 33 -29.11 -5.00 -7.85
N ARG A 34 -29.63 -3.83 -8.19
CA ARG A 34 -28.90 -2.56 -8.13
C ARG A 34 -29.54 -1.57 -7.17
N VAL A 35 -28.72 -0.96 -6.32
CA VAL A 35 -29.03 0.26 -5.59
C VAL A 35 -28.31 1.43 -6.27
N SER A 36 -29.05 2.35 -6.88
CA SER A 36 -28.49 3.52 -7.54
C SER A 36 -28.59 4.77 -6.66
N LEU A 37 -27.48 5.44 -6.41
CA LEU A 37 -27.47 6.80 -5.85
C LEU A 37 -27.60 7.79 -7.00
N SER A 38 -28.65 8.61 -7.00
CA SER A 38 -28.84 9.64 -8.03
C SER A 38 -27.82 10.76 -7.92
N ALA A 39 -27.74 11.62 -8.94
CA ALA A 39 -26.98 12.86 -8.86
C ALA A 39 -27.28 13.66 -7.58
N GLY A 40 -26.24 14.29 -7.02
CA GLY A 40 -26.30 15.04 -5.77
C GLY A 40 -25.56 14.36 -4.61
N ARG A 41 -25.50 15.06 -3.47
CA ARG A 41 -24.75 14.62 -2.28
C ARG A 41 -25.63 13.76 -1.36
N HIS A 42 -25.15 12.56 -1.06
CA HIS A 42 -25.71 11.59 -0.12
C HIS A 42 -24.78 11.50 1.08
N VAL A 43 -25.20 12.05 2.22
CA VAL A 43 -24.43 11.94 3.47
C VAL A 43 -24.81 10.63 4.15
N SER A 44 -23.84 9.83 4.57
CA SER A 44 -24.10 8.54 5.24
C SER A 44 -23.10 8.27 6.35
N ALA A 45 -23.58 7.69 7.43
CA ALA A 45 -22.80 6.92 8.39
C ALA A 45 -22.48 5.52 7.80
N GLY A 46 -22.08 4.58 8.66
CA GLY A 46 -21.66 3.24 8.24
C GLY A 46 -22.72 2.45 7.47
N LEU A 47 -22.33 1.89 6.32
CA LEU A 47 -23.15 1.03 5.46
C LEU A 47 -22.61 -0.41 5.42
N HIS A 48 -23.53 -1.39 5.41
CA HIS A 48 -23.26 -2.80 5.19
C HIS A 48 -23.73 -3.22 3.80
N LEU A 49 -22.79 -3.49 2.89
CA LEU A 49 -23.08 -4.15 1.62
C LEU A 49 -23.43 -5.63 1.85
N LYS A 50 -24.30 -6.17 1.00
CA LYS A 50 -24.82 -7.54 1.10
C LYS A 50 -24.66 -8.29 -0.22
N SER A 51 -24.79 -9.61 -0.16
CA SER A 51 -24.66 -10.47 -1.34
C SER A 51 -25.64 -10.11 -2.45
N GLY A 52 -25.16 -10.14 -3.69
CA GLY A 52 -25.93 -9.86 -4.90
C GLY A 52 -26.24 -8.39 -5.17
N VAL A 53 -25.69 -7.47 -4.37
CA VAL A 53 -25.96 -6.03 -4.50
C VAL A 53 -24.89 -5.35 -5.34
N GLU A 54 -25.33 -4.62 -6.36
CA GLU A 54 -24.55 -3.56 -7.02
C GLU A 54 -24.93 -2.19 -6.40
N LEU A 55 -23.98 -1.54 -5.72
CA LEU A 55 -24.11 -0.13 -5.33
C LEU A 55 -23.57 0.76 -6.46
N HIS A 56 -24.47 1.36 -7.23
CA HIS A 56 -24.14 2.19 -8.38
C HIS A 56 -24.21 3.69 -8.02
N LEU A 57 -23.09 4.41 -8.16
CA LEU A 57 -23.03 5.86 -8.02
C LEU A 57 -23.18 6.48 -9.41
N ALA A 58 -24.35 7.05 -9.70
CA ALA A 58 -24.63 7.69 -10.97
C ALA A 58 -23.69 8.90 -11.22
N GLU A 59 -23.71 9.42 -12.45
CA GLU A 59 -23.04 10.68 -12.76
C GLU A 59 -23.49 11.79 -11.79
N ASP A 60 -22.51 12.55 -11.32
CA ASP A 60 -22.66 13.59 -10.29
C ASP A 60 -23.21 13.14 -8.93
N ALA A 61 -23.35 11.83 -8.68
CA ALA A 61 -23.61 11.31 -7.34
C ALA A 61 -22.33 11.45 -6.50
N VAL A 62 -22.49 11.96 -5.28
CA VAL A 62 -21.42 12.04 -4.28
C VAL A 62 -21.87 11.33 -3.02
N LEU A 63 -21.22 10.21 -2.67
CA LEU A 63 -21.36 9.59 -1.37
C LEU A 63 -20.34 10.21 -0.41
N ALA A 64 -20.84 10.84 0.65
CA ALA A 64 -20.02 11.53 1.63
C ALA A 64 -20.25 10.96 3.04
N PRO A 65 -19.20 10.80 3.84
CA PRO A 65 -19.31 10.32 5.20
C PRO A 65 -19.91 11.38 6.13
N VAL A 66 -20.51 10.92 7.23
CA VAL A 66 -20.61 11.71 8.46
C VAL A 66 -19.21 11.88 9.05
N SER A 67 -18.81 13.12 9.32
CA SER A 67 -17.48 13.49 9.83
C SER A 67 -17.30 13.21 11.33
N ASP A 68 -17.67 12.01 11.78
CA ASP A 68 -17.50 11.55 13.16
C ASP A 68 -17.14 10.05 13.17
N TYR A 69 -16.05 9.68 13.85
CA TYR A 69 -15.66 8.28 13.99
C TYR A 69 -16.76 7.42 14.63
N ASP A 70 -17.51 7.98 15.59
CA ASP A 70 -18.57 7.28 16.32
C ASP A 70 -19.83 7.01 15.51
N ALA A 71 -20.01 7.70 14.38
CA ALA A 71 -21.04 7.36 13.39
C ALA A 71 -20.84 5.95 12.78
N TYR A 72 -19.63 5.40 12.84
CA TYR A 72 -19.29 4.08 12.28
C TYR A 72 -19.28 2.95 13.32
N ALA A 73 -19.88 3.16 14.49
CA ALA A 73 -19.88 2.17 15.57
C ALA A 73 -20.49 0.81 15.18
N LEU A 74 -21.39 0.80 14.18
CA LEU A 74 -22.06 -0.39 13.65
C LEU A 74 -21.30 -1.07 12.50
N THR A 75 -20.22 -0.48 11.98
CA THR A 75 -19.43 -1.01 10.85
C THR A 75 -18.00 -1.31 11.29
N ARG A 76 -17.89 -2.15 12.32
CA ARG A 76 -16.63 -2.65 12.85
C ARG A 76 -16.05 -3.75 11.97
N VAL A 77 -14.73 -3.86 11.95
CA VAL A 77 -13.97 -4.81 11.12
C VAL A 77 -12.94 -5.57 11.95
N SER A 78 -12.51 -6.73 11.47
CA SER A 78 -11.70 -7.66 12.26
C SER A 78 -10.21 -7.33 12.27
N VAL A 79 -9.65 -6.86 11.15
CA VAL A 79 -8.25 -6.45 11.05
C VAL A 79 -8.12 -5.01 11.52
N ILE A 80 -7.49 -4.81 12.68
CA ILE A 80 -7.21 -3.49 13.25
C ILE A 80 -5.88 -3.00 12.67
N ALA A 81 -5.90 -1.83 12.03
CA ALA A 81 -4.70 -1.16 11.53
C ALA A 81 -4.51 0.14 12.33
N GLU A 82 -3.38 0.26 13.03
CA GLU A 82 -3.20 1.23 14.12
C GLU A 82 -4.37 1.14 15.13
N ASP A 83 -5.16 2.20 15.31
CA ASP A 83 -6.39 2.20 16.12
C ASP A 83 -7.67 2.28 15.27
N SER A 84 -7.58 1.98 13.98
CA SER A 84 -8.73 1.95 13.07
C SER A 84 -9.42 0.59 13.10
N ASP A 85 -10.61 0.55 13.69
CA ASP A 85 -11.44 -0.63 13.83
C ASP A 85 -12.79 -0.53 13.09
N ARG A 86 -12.96 0.48 12.21
CA ARG A 86 -14.23 0.80 11.52
C ARG A 86 -14.03 1.11 10.03
N GLY A 87 -15.08 0.87 9.25
CA GLY A 87 -15.18 1.27 7.84
C GLY A 87 -16.45 2.07 7.54
N MET A 88 -16.42 2.96 6.53
CA MET A 88 -17.61 3.68 6.06
C MET A 88 -18.54 2.75 5.29
N ILE A 89 -17.97 1.88 4.47
CA ILE A 89 -18.68 0.82 3.75
C ILE A 89 -18.00 -0.51 4.12
N ILE A 90 -18.77 -1.47 4.62
CA ILE A 90 -18.23 -2.80 4.93
C ILE A 90 -19.06 -3.92 4.31
N ALA A 91 -18.44 -5.08 4.13
CA ALA A 91 -19.12 -6.34 3.91
C ALA A 91 -18.35 -7.45 4.61
N ASN A 92 -19.04 -8.47 5.10
CA ASN A 92 -18.42 -9.65 5.70
C ASN A 92 -19.11 -10.91 5.20
N GLY A 93 -18.35 -11.84 4.61
CA GLY A 93 -18.86 -13.13 4.14
C GLY A 93 -19.85 -13.03 2.97
N ALA A 94 -19.85 -11.92 2.23
CA ALA A 94 -20.80 -11.67 1.16
C ALA A 94 -20.26 -12.11 -0.22
N SER A 95 -21.16 -12.30 -1.20
CA SER A 95 -20.78 -12.73 -2.55
C SER A 95 -21.51 -11.95 -3.64
N ASN A 96 -20.87 -11.80 -4.80
CA ASN A 96 -21.42 -11.07 -5.96
C ASN A 96 -21.72 -9.61 -5.59
N ILE A 97 -20.73 -8.91 -5.04
CA ILE A 97 -20.82 -7.49 -4.71
C ILE A 97 -20.26 -6.70 -5.89
N ALA A 98 -20.94 -5.62 -6.24
CA ALA A 98 -20.35 -4.61 -7.11
C ALA A 98 -20.51 -3.22 -6.50
N VAL A 99 -19.50 -2.38 -6.65
CA VAL A 99 -19.64 -0.92 -6.53
C VAL A 99 -19.22 -0.36 -7.87
N THR A 100 -20.08 0.45 -8.49
CA THR A 100 -19.85 0.91 -9.87
C THR A 100 -20.25 2.36 -10.07
N GLY A 101 -19.84 2.91 -11.21
CA GLY A 101 -20.41 4.14 -11.76
C GLY A 101 -19.51 5.36 -11.58
N PRO A 102 -19.68 6.38 -12.45
CA PRO A 102 -18.76 7.51 -12.56
C PRO A 102 -18.84 8.50 -11.39
N GLY A 103 -19.76 8.29 -10.45
CA GLY A 103 -19.86 9.12 -9.25
C GLY A 103 -18.62 9.04 -8.34
N ARG A 104 -18.72 9.74 -7.22
CA ARG A 104 -17.59 10.01 -6.31
C ARG A 104 -17.88 9.54 -4.89
N ILE A 105 -16.86 8.98 -4.24
CA ILE A 105 -16.80 8.85 -2.78
C ILE A 105 -15.83 9.91 -2.26
N GLU A 106 -16.33 10.90 -1.54
CA GLU A 106 -15.54 11.97 -0.94
C GLU A 106 -15.40 11.73 0.56
N ALA A 107 -14.32 11.07 0.98
CA ALA A 107 -14.19 10.44 2.29
C ALA A 107 -13.82 11.38 3.46
N GLY A 108 -13.66 12.69 3.22
CA GLY A 108 -13.58 13.69 4.28
C GLY A 108 -12.38 13.55 5.23
N GLY A 109 -11.24 13.08 4.74
CA GLY A 109 -10.01 12.82 5.49
C GLY A 109 -9.43 14.05 6.19
N GLU A 110 -9.72 15.25 5.69
CA GLU A 110 -9.34 16.53 6.32
C GLU A 110 -9.93 16.70 7.72
N ASN A 111 -11.08 16.08 8.01
CA ASN A 111 -11.71 16.12 9.33
C ASN A 111 -10.92 15.30 10.38
N PHE A 112 -9.94 14.51 9.94
CA PHE A 112 -9.11 13.67 10.79
C PHE A 112 -7.65 14.14 10.86
N ILE A 113 -7.39 15.41 10.51
CA ILE A 113 -6.10 16.07 10.70
C ILE A 113 -6.14 16.86 12.01
N ILE A 114 -5.26 16.54 12.96
CA ILE A 114 -5.19 17.21 14.28
C ILE A 114 -3.97 18.12 14.44
N GLY A 115 -3.09 18.16 13.44
CA GLY A 115 -1.88 18.96 13.49
C GLY A 115 -1.07 18.84 12.20
N ASN A 116 0.04 19.58 12.15
CA ASN A 116 0.94 19.64 11.02
C ASN A 116 2.38 19.46 11.49
N ASP A 117 3.06 18.43 11.00
CA ASP A 117 4.48 18.20 11.25
C ASP A 117 5.28 18.59 10.01
N ALA A 118 5.59 19.88 9.91
CA ALA A 118 6.28 20.43 8.75
C ALA A 118 7.70 19.88 8.58
N ALA A 119 8.39 19.56 9.69
CA ALA A 119 9.74 19.00 9.65
C ALA A 119 9.75 17.60 9.00
N MET A 120 8.70 16.82 9.26
CA MET A 120 8.54 15.47 8.74
C MET A 120 7.71 15.43 7.44
N GLY A 121 7.28 16.58 6.92
CA GLY A 121 6.48 16.69 5.70
C GLY A 121 5.05 16.14 5.79
N THR A 122 4.62 15.66 6.97
CA THR A 122 3.32 14.98 7.16
C THR A 122 2.35 15.79 8.00
N TYR A 123 1.06 15.52 7.86
CA TYR A 123 0.08 15.89 8.87
C TYR A 123 0.20 15.00 10.11
N VAL A 124 -0.34 15.47 11.23
CA VAL A 124 -0.57 14.65 12.41
C VAL A 124 -1.98 14.08 12.30
N PRO A 125 -2.14 12.78 12.03
CA PRO A 125 -3.46 12.19 11.93
C PRO A 125 -4.10 12.04 13.31
N ALA A 126 -5.44 12.13 13.37
CA ALA A 126 -6.20 11.69 14.51
C ALA A 126 -5.93 10.19 14.78
N LYS A 127 -5.94 9.81 16.06
CA LYS A 127 -5.69 8.42 16.49
C LYS A 127 -6.69 7.43 15.87
N LYS A 128 -7.99 7.77 15.91
CA LYS A 128 -9.08 6.95 15.38
C LYS A 128 -9.61 7.53 14.08
N ARG A 129 -9.55 6.74 13.00
CA ARG A 129 -9.92 7.15 11.64
C ARG A 129 -10.61 6.00 10.94
N PRO A 130 -11.77 6.21 10.29
CA PRO A 130 -12.45 5.12 9.58
C PRO A 130 -11.74 4.83 8.25
N ARG A 131 -11.78 3.59 7.77
CA ARG A 131 -11.41 3.25 6.39
C ARG A 131 -12.59 3.52 5.46
N VAL A 132 -12.33 3.78 4.18
CA VAL A 132 -13.42 4.08 3.23
C VAL A 132 -14.23 2.82 2.94
N MET A 133 -13.57 1.75 2.52
CA MET A 133 -14.22 0.48 2.24
C MET A 133 -13.42 -0.68 2.80
N VAL A 134 -14.09 -1.58 3.53
CA VAL A 134 -13.47 -2.80 4.07
C VAL A 134 -14.35 -4.01 3.76
N LEU A 135 -13.87 -4.92 2.91
CA LEU A 135 -14.58 -6.14 2.54
C LEU A 135 -13.83 -7.34 3.11
N GLU A 136 -14.49 -8.12 3.97
CA GLU A 136 -13.89 -9.26 4.66
C GLU A 136 -14.52 -10.57 4.19
N ALA A 137 -13.70 -11.56 3.85
CA ALA A 137 -14.14 -12.89 3.44
C ALA A 137 -15.19 -12.89 2.32
N CYS A 138 -15.11 -11.93 1.39
CA CYS A 138 -16.06 -11.78 0.29
C CYS A 138 -15.59 -12.51 -0.97
N ARG A 139 -16.53 -12.90 -1.84
CA ARG A 139 -16.25 -13.57 -3.12
C ARG A 139 -16.90 -12.87 -4.30
N ASN A 140 -16.22 -12.83 -5.45
CA ASN A 140 -16.73 -12.23 -6.68
C ASN A 140 -17.12 -10.76 -6.46
N VAL A 141 -16.10 -9.92 -6.27
CA VAL A 141 -16.24 -8.49 -6.00
C VAL A 141 -15.75 -7.69 -7.19
N ARG A 142 -16.55 -6.71 -7.63
CA ARG A 142 -16.18 -5.77 -8.70
C ARG A 142 -16.24 -4.33 -8.23
N LEU A 143 -15.14 -3.59 -8.36
CA LEU A 143 -15.12 -2.14 -8.20
C LEU A 143 -14.75 -1.51 -9.55
N GLU A 144 -15.67 -0.76 -10.16
CA GLU A 144 -15.51 -0.32 -11.55
C GLU A 144 -15.94 1.13 -11.80
N ASN A 145 -15.08 1.88 -12.50
CA ASN A 145 -15.38 3.25 -12.97
C ASN A 145 -15.64 4.28 -11.86
N LEU A 146 -15.09 4.09 -10.65
CA LEU A 146 -15.32 4.99 -9.51
C LEU A 146 -14.18 5.97 -9.26
N ASN A 147 -14.56 7.09 -8.65
CA ASN A 147 -13.63 8.05 -8.07
C ASN A 147 -13.73 8.01 -6.54
N VAL A 148 -12.60 7.89 -5.85
CA VAL A 148 -12.51 7.92 -4.39
C VAL A 148 -11.46 8.94 -4.00
N SER A 149 -11.78 9.84 -3.08
CA SER A 149 -10.85 10.88 -2.68
C SER A 149 -10.91 11.21 -1.21
N GLY A 150 -9.80 11.74 -0.68
CA GLY A 150 -9.73 12.26 0.68
C GLY A 150 -9.94 11.17 1.73
N SER A 151 -9.33 10.01 1.56
CA SER A 151 -9.40 8.93 2.57
C SER A 151 -8.77 9.38 3.89
N PRO A 152 -9.41 9.13 5.05
CA PRO A 152 -8.79 9.36 6.36
C PRO A 152 -7.79 8.28 6.77
N MET A 153 -7.91 7.07 6.22
CA MET A 153 -7.07 5.90 6.51
C MET A 153 -6.90 5.07 5.22
N TRP A 154 -6.60 3.78 5.28
CA TRP A 154 -6.55 2.89 4.11
C TRP A 154 -7.86 3.00 3.34
N THR A 155 -7.74 3.19 2.02
CA THR A 155 -8.89 3.57 1.20
C THR A 155 -9.74 2.34 0.90
N LEU A 156 -9.24 1.43 0.08
CA LEU A 156 -9.95 0.22 -0.32
C LEU A 156 -9.23 -0.99 0.26
N HIS A 157 -9.80 -1.61 1.31
CA HIS A 157 -9.18 -2.72 2.02
C HIS A 157 -9.96 -4.04 1.87
N MET A 158 -9.39 -5.00 1.16
CA MET A 158 -9.97 -6.34 1.01
C MET A 158 -9.22 -7.29 1.91
N VAL A 159 -9.93 -7.98 2.80
CA VAL A 159 -9.36 -8.94 3.74
C VAL A 159 -9.86 -10.34 3.41
N ASN A 160 -8.95 -11.24 3.06
CA ASN A 160 -9.24 -12.64 2.77
C ASN A 160 -10.36 -12.83 1.72
N CYS A 161 -10.42 -11.94 0.73
CA CYS A 161 -11.39 -12.02 -0.36
C CYS A 161 -10.85 -12.83 -1.55
N GLU A 162 -11.78 -13.30 -2.40
CA GLU A 162 -11.46 -14.17 -3.52
C GLU A 162 -12.25 -13.78 -4.78
N ASP A 163 -11.62 -13.86 -5.96
CA ASP A 163 -12.21 -13.41 -7.23
C ASP A 163 -12.53 -11.91 -7.20
N LEU A 164 -11.50 -11.08 -7.30
CA LEU A 164 -11.58 -9.63 -7.21
C LEU A 164 -11.24 -8.95 -8.54
N HIS A 165 -12.02 -7.96 -8.93
CA HIS A 165 -11.74 -7.14 -10.10
C HIS A 165 -11.88 -5.65 -9.77
N PHE A 166 -10.81 -4.90 -9.99
CA PHE A 166 -10.76 -3.44 -9.86
C PHE A 166 -10.42 -2.89 -11.24
N ARG A 167 -11.29 -2.03 -11.78
CA ARG A 167 -11.10 -1.49 -13.13
C ARG A 167 -11.43 -0.02 -13.21
N ASN A 168 -10.54 0.75 -13.84
CA ASN A 168 -10.77 2.17 -14.13
C ASN A 168 -11.15 2.95 -12.85
N LEU A 169 -10.40 2.74 -11.78
CA LEU A 169 -10.57 3.48 -10.53
C LEU A 169 -9.66 4.69 -10.50
N ARG A 170 -10.15 5.80 -9.95
CA ARG A 170 -9.35 6.97 -9.62
C ARG A 170 -9.34 7.16 -8.11
N ILE A 171 -8.17 7.04 -7.48
CA ILE A 171 -7.98 7.25 -6.04
C ILE A 171 -7.05 8.43 -5.82
N GLU A 172 -7.53 9.46 -5.13
CA GLU A 172 -6.76 10.70 -4.87
C GLU A 172 -6.88 11.13 -3.41
N ASN A 173 -5.84 10.86 -2.64
CA ASN A 173 -5.75 11.23 -1.24
C ASN A 173 -4.80 12.41 -1.04
N ASP A 174 -4.96 13.10 0.09
CA ASP A 174 -3.99 14.11 0.51
C ASP A 174 -2.61 13.47 0.65
N ARG A 175 -1.61 14.02 -0.03
CA ARG A 175 -0.24 13.50 -0.11
C ARG A 175 0.58 13.62 1.17
N ARG A 176 0.01 14.20 2.22
CA ARG A 176 0.66 14.45 3.50
C ARG A 176 -0.04 13.77 4.67
N LEU A 177 -1.25 13.23 4.48
CA LEU A 177 -1.97 12.49 5.51
C LEU A 177 -1.52 11.01 5.55
N PRO A 178 -0.81 10.55 6.61
CA PRO A 178 -0.26 9.20 6.67
C PRO A 178 -1.34 8.10 6.66
N ASN A 179 -0.95 6.87 6.30
CA ASN A 179 -1.81 5.69 6.28
C ASN A 179 -3.00 5.82 5.33
N THR A 180 -2.82 6.51 4.20
CA THR A 180 -3.85 6.70 3.17
C THR A 180 -3.62 5.84 1.94
N ASP A 181 -3.29 4.57 2.17
CA ASP A 181 -3.03 3.56 1.14
C ASP A 181 -4.18 3.51 0.13
N GLY A 182 -3.87 3.25 -1.15
CA GLY A 182 -4.86 3.20 -2.23
C GLY A 182 -5.67 1.90 -2.20
N ILE A 183 -5.17 0.86 -2.86
CA ILE A 183 -5.79 -0.47 -2.86
C ILE A 183 -4.95 -1.40 -2.00
N VAL A 184 -5.56 -1.93 -0.95
CA VAL A 184 -4.95 -2.88 -0.01
C VAL A 184 -5.58 -4.25 -0.18
N LEU A 185 -4.82 -5.21 -0.71
CA LEU A 185 -5.19 -6.62 -0.79
C LEU A 185 -4.53 -7.39 0.35
N ASP A 186 -5.28 -7.63 1.41
CA ASP A 186 -4.83 -8.37 2.58
C ASP A 186 -5.29 -9.84 2.47
N ALA A 187 -4.36 -10.77 2.26
CA ALA A 187 -4.62 -12.21 2.12
C ALA A 187 -5.63 -12.60 1.02
N CYS A 188 -5.67 -11.85 -0.07
CA CYS A 188 -6.63 -12.05 -1.16
C CYS A 188 -6.14 -13.02 -2.25
N ARG A 189 -7.07 -13.64 -2.98
CA ARG A 189 -6.74 -14.64 -4.02
C ARG A 189 -7.46 -14.35 -5.33
N ARG A 190 -6.75 -14.52 -6.45
CA ARG A 190 -7.29 -14.30 -7.81
C ARG A 190 -7.85 -12.89 -7.96
N ALA A 191 -6.94 -11.92 -7.96
CA ALA A 191 -7.29 -10.51 -8.08
C ALA A 191 -6.67 -9.90 -9.33
N LEU A 192 -7.48 -9.10 -10.05
CA LEU A 192 -7.04 -8.27 -11.16
C LEU A 192 -7.30 -6.80 -10.82
N ILE A 193 -6.24 -5.99 -10.81
CA ILE A 193 -6.31 -4.53 -10.75
C ILE A 193 -5.85 -4.00 -12.10
N GLU A 194 -6.71 -3.29 -12.83
CA GLU A 194 -6.37 -2.78 -14.16
C GLU A 194 -6.86 -1.36 -14.44
N ASP A 195 -6.06 -0.62 -15.21
CA ASP A 195 -6.41 0.70 -15.75
C ASP A 195 -6.73 1.76 -14.66
N CYS A 196 -6.13 1.65 -13.48
CA CYS A 196 -6.37 2.56 -12.36
C CYS A 196 -5.37 3.73 -12.29
N PHE A 197 -5.83 4.88 -11.78
CA PHE A 197 -5.01 6.02 -11.38
C PHE A 197 -5.03 6.17 -9.86
N ILE A 198 -3.86 6.19 -9.20
CA ILE A 198 -3.76 6.25 -7.74
C ILE A 198 -2.71 7.29 -7.33
N SER A 199 -3.08 8.16 -6.39
CA SER A 199 -2.19 9.17 -5.79
C SER A 199 -2.42 9.26 -4.27
N THR A 200 -1.44 8.82 -3.49
CA THR A 200 -1.60 8.61 -2.03
C THR A 200 -0.40 9.11 -1.23
N ALA A 201 -0.58 9.52 0.04
CA ALA A 201 0.59 9.77 0.89
C ALA A 201 1.34 8.47 1.18
N ASP A 202 0.60 7.41 1.46
CA ASP A 202 1.15 6.10 1.78
C ASP A 202 1.13 5.19 0.54
N ASP A 203 1.21 3.87 0.73
CA ASP A 203 1.35 2.91 -0.36
C ASP A 203 0.25 3.02 -1.45
N GLY A 204 0.62 2.90 -2.72
CA GLY A 204 -0.34 3.01 -3.83
C GLY A 204 -1.21 1.77 -3.98
N ILE A 205 -0.60 0.68 -4.44
CA ILE A 205 -1.20 -0.66 -4.49
C ILE A 205 -0.36 -1.55 -3.57
N CYS A 206 -0.98 -2.05 -2.51
CA CYS A 206 -0.31 -2.72 -1.41
C CYS A 206 -0.93 -4.09 -1.18
N LEU A 207 -0.11 -5.14 -1.21
CA LEU A 207 -0.52 -6.49 -0.82
C LEU A 207 0.00 -6.75 0.59
N LYS A 208 -0.87 -7.23 1.46
CA LYS A 208 -0.55 -7.56 2.86
C LYS A 208 -1.01 -8.98 3.20
N THR A 209 -0.51 -9.52 4.30
CA THR A 209 -1.09 -10.68 4.97
C THR A 209 -1.04 -10.40 6.47
N SER A 210 -2.09 -9.79 7.01
CA SER A 210 -2.17 -9.40 8.43
C SER A 210 -2.37 -10.60 9.35
N ALA A 211 -2.07 -10.39 10.64
CA ALA A 211 -2.50 -11.30 11.69
C ALA A 211 -3.99 -11.08 12.02
N GLY A 212 -4.72 -12.17 12.20
CA GLY A 212 -6.05 -12.16 12.77
C GLY A 212 -6.02 -12.00 14.29
N PRO A 213 -7.19 -11.96 14.95
CA PRO A 213 -7.30 -11.84 16.40
C PRO A 213 -6.62 -12.97 17.20
N ASP A 214 -6.39 -14.13 16.58
CA ASP A 214 -5.68 -15.26 17.17
C ASP A 214 -4.16 -15.20 16.98
N GLY A 215 -3.65 -14.12 16.37
CA GLY A 215 -2.24 -13.91 16.08
C GLY A 215 -1.68 -14.68 14.89
N LYS A 216 -2.52 -15.45 14.17
CA LYS A 216 -2.14 -16.18 12.95
C LYS A 216 -2.46 -15.36 11.72
N ALA A 217 -1.81 -15.68 10.60
CA ALA A 217 -2.14 -15.06 9.32
C ALA A 217 -3.63 -15.22 8.98
N VAL A 218 -4.30 -14.15 8.56
CA VAL A 218 -5.69 -14.21 8.07
C VAL A 218 -5.83 -15.00 6.76
N GLY A 219 -4.73 -15.22 6.06
CA GLY A 219 -4.64 -16.06 4.87
C GLY A 219 -3.36 -15.80 4.08
N VAL A 220 -3.43 -16.02 2.77
CA VAL A 220 -2.32 -15.86 1.83
C VAL A 220 -2.73 -15.00 0.63
N CYS A 221 -1.76 -14.31 0.03
CA CYS A 221 -1.94 -13.62 -1.25
C CYS A 221 -1.47 -14.53 -2.39
N THR A 222 -2.37 -14.92 -3.31
CA THR A 222 -1.96 -15.72 -4.48
C THR A 222 -2.71 -15.36 -5.76
N ASP A 223 -1.98 -15.45 -6.88
CA ASP A 223 -2.48 -15.23 -8.23
C ASP A 223 -3.08 -13.83 -8.39
N ILE A 224 -2.23 -12.82 -8.24
CA ILE A 224 -2.61 -11.41 -8.30
C ILE A 224 -1.91 -10.75 -9.48
N THR A 225 -2.67 -10.03 -10.30
CA THR A 225 -2.14 -9.24 -11.42
C THR A 225 -2.56 -7.78 -11.28
N VAL A 226 -1.59 -6.90 -11.44
CA VAL A 226 -1.77 -5.45 -11.51
C VAL A 226 -1.26 -4.99 -12.86
N ARG A 227 -2.08 -4.29 -13.66
CA ARG A 227 -1.66 -3.85 -14.99
C ARG A 227 -2.24 -2.52 -15.46
N GLY A 228 -1.50 -1.81 -16.30
CA GLY A 228 -2.00 -0.57 -16.92
C GLY A 228 -2.26 0.57 -15.92
N CYS A 229 -1.70 0.49 -14.72
CA CYS A 229 -1.94 1.47 -13.66
C CYS A 229 -0.93 2.62 -13.70
N THR A 230 -1.39 3.84 -13.42
CA THR A 230 -0.52 4.98 -13.09
C THR A 230 -0.60 5.24 -11.59
N VAL A 231 0.53 5.15 -10.90
CA VAL A 231 0.59 5.19 -9.44
C VAL A 231 1.61 6.22 -8.96
N SER A 232 1.20 7.06 -8.02
CA SER A 232 2.06 7.95 -7.26
C SER A 232 1.94 7.66 -5.79
N SER A 233 3.05 7.62 -5.04
CA SER A 233 3.06 7.42 -3.58
C SER A 233 4.20 8.20 -2.89
N MET A 234 3.97 8.85 -1.75
CA MET A 234 5.09 9.37 -0.93
C MET A 234 5.79 8.26 -0.12
N SER A 235 5.28 7.02 -0.16
CA SER A 235 5.87 5.83 0.45
C SER A 235 6.33 4.85 -0.64
N CYS A 236 5.49 3.92 -1.09
CA CYS A 236 5.81 2.96 -2.15
C CYS A 236 4.64 2.76 -3.11
N ALA A 237 4.87 2.92 -4.41
CA ALA A 237 3.82 2.84 -5.41
C ALA A 237 3.25 1.42 -5.56
N LEU A 238 4.12 0.41 -5.72
CA LEU A 238 3.74 -1.00 -5.92
C LEU A 238 4.41 -1.87 -4.87
N LYS A 239 3.65 -2.41 -3.91
CA LYS A 239 4.20 -2.98 -2.69
C LYS A 239 3.62 -4.33 -2.28
N LEU A 240 4.47 -5.21 -1.77
CA LEU A 240 4.10 -6.33 -0.89
C LEU A 240 4.66 -6.10 0.53
N GLY A 241 3.85 -6.36 1.54
CA GLY A 241 4.13 -6.10 2.95
C GLY A 241 3.60 -4.73 3.41
N THR A 242 3.94 -4.26 4.59
CA THR A 242 4.91 -4.83 5.53
C THR A 242 4.36 -6.03 6.30
N GLU A 243 3.07 -6.01 6.65
CA GLU A 243 2.37 -7.15 7.24
C GLU A 243 2.48 -8.36 6.31
N SER A 244 3.24 -9.35 6.75
CA SER A 244 3.67 -10.47 5.92
C SER A 244 3.58 -11.80 6.67
N PHE A 245 2.47 -12.02 7.39
CA PHE A 245 2.29 -13.19 8.24
C PHE A 245 2.02 -14.47 7.44
N GLY A 246 1.38 -14.33 6.28
CA GLY A 246 1.11 -15.40 5.33
C GLY A 246 1.86 -15.22 4.02
N ASP A 247 1.97 -16.30 3.26
CA ASP A 247 2.74 -16.30 2.00
C ASP A 247 2.11 -15.41 0.92
N PHE A 248 2.98 -14.87 0.07
CA PHE A 248 2.66 -14.20 -1.19
C PHE A 248 3.22 -15.05 -2.33
N THR A 249 2.38 -15.50 -3.26
CA THR A 249 2.81 -16.39 -4.35
C THR A 249 2.20 -15.96 -5.68
N ASN A 250 2.97 -15.96 -6.76
CA ASN A 250 2.50 -15.64 -8.12
C ASN A 250 1.84 -14.24 -8.18
N VAL A 251 2.66 -13.21 -8.02
CA VAL A 251 2.21 -11.81 -8.14
C VAL A 251 2.92 -11.15 -9.31
N VAL A 252 2.15 -10.52 -10.19
CA VAL A 252 2.66 -9.82 -11.37
C VAL A 252 2.19 -8.37 -11.36
N PHE A 253 3.13 -7.46 -11.52
CA PHE A 253 2.88 -6.06 -11.88
C PHE A 253 3.43 -5.84 -13.28
N GLU A 254 2.59 -5.40 -14.22
CA GLU A 254 3.02 -5.18 -15.60
C GLU A 254 2.40 -3.95 -16.26
N ASP A 255 3.11 -3.33 -17.20
CA ASP A 255 2.60 -2.18 -17.97
C ASP A 255 2.14 -1.01 -17.07
N CYS A 256 2.86 -0.76 -15.98
CA CYS A 256 2.56 0.29 -15.01
C CYS A 256 3.49 1.50 -15.16
N LYS A 257 2.97 2.68 -14.81
CA LYS A 257 3.76 3.91 -14.68
C LYS A 257 3.79 4.36 -13.22
N VAL A 258 4.98 4.41 -12.64
CA VAL A 258 5.22 5.04 -11.36
C VAL A 258 5.64 6.49 -11.60
N VAL A 259 4.88 7.44 -11.08
CA VAL A 259 5.15 8.88 -11.24
C VAL A 259 5.31 9.54 -9.89
N GLN A 260 6.24 10.49 -9.80
CA GLN A 260 6.42 11.35 -8.62
C GLN A 260 6.31 10.56 -7.30
N SER A 261 7.03 9.44 -7.20
CA SER A 261 6.94 8.56 -6.03
C SER A 261 8.21 8.57 -5.22
N ASN A 262 8.12 8.26 -3.93
CA ASN A 262 9.31 8.00 -3.14
C ASN A 262 9.95 6.68 -3.59
N ARG A 263 9.19 5.58 -3.49
CA ARG A 263 9.63 4.27 -3.99
C ARG A 263 8.76 3.75 -5.12
N GLY A 264 9.40 3.13 -6.10
CA GLY A 264 8.72 2.46 -7.20
C GLY A 264 8.12 1.13 -6.79
N MET A 265 8.96 0.10 -6.73
CA MET A 265 8.54 -1.26 -6.38
C MET A 265 9.17 -1.71 -5.06
N GLY A 266 8.39 -2.38 -4.22
CA GLY A 266 8.79 -2.69 -2.85
C GLY A 266 8.36 -4.07 -2.36
N LEU A 267 9.29 -4.87 -1.83
CA LEU A 267 8.99 -6.11 -1.10
C LEU A 267 9.50 -6.01 0.34
N PHE A 268 8.60 -6.07 1.32
CA PHE A 268 8.91 -5.88 2.74
C PHE A 268 8.50 -7.12 3.53
N SER A 269 9.43 -8.06 3.71
CA SER A 269 9.20 -9.27 4.50
C SER A 269 9.61 -9.06 5.95
N ARG A 270 8.71 -9.37 6.87
CA ARG A 270 8.84 -9.10 8.31
C ARG A 270 8.28 -10.19 9.23
N ASP A 271 7.20 -10.89 8.83
CA ASP A 271 6.39 -11.68 9.78
C ASP A 271 6.28 -13.18 9.46
N GLY A 272 7.25 -13.73 8.74
CA GLY A 272 7.42 -15.18 8.55
C GLY A 272 6.80 -15.74 7.27
N GLY A 273 5.82 -15.07 6.69
CA GLY A 273 5.28 -15.39 5.37
C GLY A 273 6.31 -15.12 4.27
N ALA A 274 6.51 -16.10 3.40
CA ALA A 274 7.46 -15.99 2.31
C ALA A 274 6.86 -15.34 1.06
N MET A 275 7.69 -14.66 0.28
CA MET A 275 7.29 -14.04 -0.98
C MET A 275 7.96 -14.79 -2.14
N ARG A 276 7.16 -15.41 -3.02
CA ARG A 276 7.67 -16.28 -4.10
C ARG A 276 7.07 -15.97 -5.45
N ASN A 277 7.89 -16.07 -6.49
CA ASN A 277 7.48 -15.90 -7.88
C ASN A 277 6.81 -14.53 -8.10
N ILE A 278 7.59 -13.48 -7.86
CA ILE A 278 7.14 -12.10 -7.99
C ILE A 278 7.78 -11.51 -9.24
N ARG A 279 6.96 -10.89 -10.10
CA ARG A 279 7.44 -10.24 -11.33
C ARG A 279 6.99 -8.79 -11.41
N PHE A 280 7.95 -7.92 -11.70
CA PHE A 280 7.71 -6.57 -12.18
C PHE A 280 8.22 -6.48 -13.62
N SER A 281 7.36 -6.13 -14.57
CA SER A 281 7.71 -6.15 -16.01
C SER A 281 7.16 -4.91 -16.73
N ARG A 282 7.94 -4.28 -17.60
CA ARG A 282 7.50 -3.13 -18.42
C ARG A 282 6.96 -1.99 -17.55
N ILE A 283 7.84 -1.46 -16.70
CA ILE A 283 7.53 -0.35 -15.79
C ILE A 283 8.36 0.87 -16.15
N GLU A 284 7.70 2.03 -16.23
CA GLU A 284 8.38 3.33 -16.23
C GLU A 284 8.30 3.93 -14.83
N THR A 285 9.41 4.44 -14.30
CA THR A 285 9.48 4.96 -12.92
C THR A 285 10.11 6.34 -12.83
N GLU A 286 9.56 7.19 -11.97
CA GLU A 286 10.13 8.47 -11.55
C GLU A 286 10.12 8.51 -10.00
N CYS A 287 11.27 8.18 -9.41
CA CYS A 287 11.44 8.14 -7.97
C CYS A 287 12.28 9.31 -7.44
N HIS A 288 11.83 9.95 -6.37
CA HIS A 288 12.48 11.10 -5.75
C HIS A 288 12.47 11.01 -4.22
N GLU A 289 13.42 11.66 -3.56
CA GLU A 289 13.51 11.71 -2.11
C GLU A 289 12.31 12.42 -1.46
N THR A 290 11.90 11.96 -0.30
CA THR A 290 10.91 12.64 0.54
C THR A 290 11.45 12.97 1.93
N PRO A 291 10.83 13.90 2.67
CA PRO A 291 11.17 14.14 4.07
C PRO A 291 11.10 12.87 4.93
N GLY A 292 11.85 12.83 6.03
CA GLY A 292 12.02 11.63 6.87
C GLY A 292 10.75 11.08 7.55
N GLY A 293 9.63 11.82 7.48
CA GLY A 293 8.32 11.35 7.95
C GLY A 293 7.70 10.27 7.08
N PHE A 294 8.21 10.07 5.86
CA PHE A 294 7.87 8.97 4.99
C PHE A 294 8.98 7.91 4.98
N TRP A 295 8.60 6.69 4.64
CA TRP A 295 9.54 5.59 4.44
C TRP A 295 10.03 5.56 2.99
N GLY A 296 11.35 5.41 2.81
CA GLY A 296 12.04 5.39 1.53
C GLY A 296 12.89 6.63 1.26
N SER A 297 13.75 6.50 0.26
CA SER A 297 14.79 7.45 -0.12
C SER A 297 14.95 7.53 -1.65
N GLY A 298 13.86 7.51 -2.40
CA GLY A 298 13.91 7.65 -3.86
C GLY A 298 14.23 6.37 -4.63
N GLU A 299 14.02 5.18 -4.06
CA GLU A 299 14.40 3.89 -4.70
C GLU A 299 13.48 3.46 -5.83
N ALA A 300 14.04 3.08 -6.99
CA ALA A 300 13.27 2.42 -8.04
C ALA A 300 12.76 1.04 -7.60
N VAL A 301 13.61 0.27 -6.92
CA VAL A 301 13.31 -1.07 -6.41
C VAL A 301 13.90 -1.22 -5.02
N THR A 302 13.08 -1.62 -4.04
CA THR A 302 13.54 -1.94 -2.69
C THR A 302 13.03 -3.31 -2.26
N VAL A 303 13.90 -4.14 -1.71
CA VAL A 303 13.57 -5.44 -1.12
C VAL A 303 14.23 -5.51 0.24
N THR A 304 13.43 -5.67 1.30
CA THR A 304 13.93 -5.79 2.66
C THR A 304 13.39 -7.04 3.33
N VAL A 305 14.29 -7.83 3.93
CA VAL A 305 13.96 -9.01 4.74
C VAL A 305 14.55 -8.81 6.14
N VAL A 306 13.70 -8.38 7.07
CA VAL A 306 14.13 -7.91 8.39
C VAL A 306 13.25 -8.54 9.46
N ASP A 307 13.87 -9.13 10.48
CA ASP A 307 13.16 -9.62 11.65
C ASP A 307 12.72 -8.40 12.49
N ARG A 308 11.55 -7.80 12.19
CA ARG A 308 11.09 -6.59 12.92
C ARG A 308 10.76 -6.88 14.38
N ARG A 309 10.56 -8.15 14.74
CA ARG A 309 10.35 -8.58 16.13
C ARG A 309 11.32 -9.72 16.46
N PRO A 310 12.01 -9.69 17.62
CA PRO A 310 12.98 -10.72 17.99
C PRO A 310 12.41 -12.14 18.00
N GLU A 311 11.13 -12.29 18.37
CA GLU A 311 10.45 -13.58 18.46
C GLU A 311 9.91 -14.12 17.14
N ARG A 312 9.98 -13.34 16.05
CA ARG A 312 9.41 -13.71 14.75
C ARG A 312 10.38 -13.39 13.62
N GLN A 313 10.92 -14.45 13.05
CA GLN A 313 11.73 -14.36 11.85
C GLN A 313 10.89 -13.92 10.65
N ALA A 314 11.44 -13.06 9.79
CA ALA A 314 10.89 -12.73 8.49
C ALA A 314 10.87 -13.95 7.55
N GLY A 315 9.96 -13.94 6.58
CA GLY A 315 9.93 -14.96 5.54
C GLY A 315 10.94 -14.67 4.44
N ARG A 316 11.43 -15.71 3.77
CA ARG A 316 12.36 -15.53 2.64
C ARG A 316 11.65 -14.85 1.46
N VAL A 317 12.41 -14.06 0.70
CA VAL A 317 12.01 -13.60 -0.64
C VAL A 317 12.73 -14.48 -1.66
N GLU A 318 12.02 -15.04 -2.62
CA GLU A 318 12.57 -16.01 -3.57
C GLU A 318 11.96 -15.86 -4.97
N ASN A 319 12.79 -15.97 -6.01
CA ASN A 319 12.36 -15.90 -7.41
C ASN A 319 11.70 -14.54 -7.74
N LEU A 320 12.45 -13.46 -7.54
CA LEU A 320 12.08 -12.13 -7.97
C LEU A 320 12.65 -11.85 -9.36
N VAL A 321 11.78 -11.44 -10.29
CA VAL A 321 12.18 -10.95 -11.61
C VAL A 321 11.75 -9.50 -11.76
N VAL A 322 12.71 -8.62 -12.04
CA VAL A 322 12.44 -7.25 -12.49
C VAL A 322 12.98 -7.12 -13.90
N GLU A 323 12.13 -6.77 -14.84
CA GLU A 323 12.54 -6.63 -16.24
C GLU A 323 11.86 -5.46 -16.96
N ASP A 324 12.51 -4.97 -18.02
CA ASP A 324 11.99 -3.87 -18.84
C ASP A 324 11.62 -2.65 -18.00
N LEU A 325 12.52 -2.26 -17.10
CA LEU A 325 12.37 -1.11 -16.20
C LEU A 325 13.11 0.10 -16.78
N GLY A 326 12.38 1.19 -16.98
CA GLY A 326 12.90 2.46 -17.49
C GLY A 326 12.61 3.64 -16.55
N GLY A 327 13.40 4.72 -16.64
CA GLY A 327 13.07 5.99 -15.99
C GLY A 327 14.18 6.59 -15.12
N SER A 328 13.83 7.14 -13.96
CA SER A 328 14.76 7.81 -13.05
C SER A 328 14.54 7.47 -11.57
N MET A 329 15.61 7.59 -10.80
CA MET A 329 15.61 7.46 -9.34
C MET A 329 16.60 8.44 -8.71
N GLU A 330 16.27 8.96 -7.53
CA GLU A 330 17.20 9.74 -6.70
C GLU A 330 17.96 8.89 -5.68
N GLY A 331 17.45 7.70 -5.37
CA GLY A 331 18.10 6.71 -4.50
C GLY A 331 18.87 5.63 -5.28
N ALA A 332 18.77 4.40 -4.81
CA ALA A 332 19.40 3.21 -5.40
C ALA A 332 18.40 2.07 -5.62
N ILE A 333 18.81 1.02 -6.33
CA ILE A 333 18.15 -0.28 -6.25
C ILE A 333 18.70 -1.01 -5.01
N ASN A 334 17.83 -1.33 -4.06
CA ASN A 334 18.21 -1.88 -2.76
C ASN A 334 17.65 -3.29 -2.55
N LEU A 335 18.52 -4.25 -2.26
CA LEU A 335 18.15 -5.61 -1.86
C LEU A 335 18.91 -5.98 -0.58
N VAL A 336 18.23 -5.93 0.55
CA VAL A 336 18.86 -6.05 1.88
C VAL A 336 18.13 -7.06 2.76
N SER A 337 18.84 -8.09 3.21
CA SER A 337 18.37 -9.01 4.24
C SER A 337 19.27 -8.94 5.46
N THR A 338 18.69 -8.58 6.61
CA THR A 338 19.32 -8.76 7.93
C THR A 338 18.85 -10.05 8.60
N SER A 339 17.75 -10.64 8.12
CA SER A 339 17.27 -11.94 8.55
C SER A 339 18.08 -13.08 7.95
N LYS A 340 18.16 -14.21 8.67
CA LYS A 340 18.68 -15.48 8.16
C LYS A 340 17.82 -16.07 7.03
N ALA A 341 16.60 -15.58 6.82
CA ALA A 341 15.73 -16.07 5.77
C ALA A 341 16.27 -15.75 4.37
N GLY A 342 16.91 -14.57 4.21
CA GLY A 342 17.60 -14.17 3.00
C GLY A 342 16.71 -13.77 1.83
N ILE A 343 17.36 -13.25 0.79
CA ILE A 343 16.78 -12.97 -0.52
C ILE A 343 17.44 -13.91 -1.53
N HIS A 344 16.65 -14.65 -2.30
CA HIS A 344 17.14 -15.74 -3.16
C HIS A 344 16.64 -15.59 -4.60
N ASN A 345 17.51 -15.90 -5.56
CA ASN A 345 17.18 -15.98 -6.99
C ASN A 345 16.52 -14.68 -7.51
N VAL A 346 17.30 -13.60 -7.50
CA VAL A 346 16.86 -12.31 -8.01
C VAL A 346 17.47 -12.08 -9.39
N ARG A 347 16.64 -11.70 -10.35
CA ARG A 347 17.07 -11.34 -11.69
C ARG A 347 16.62 -9.94 -12.04
N LEU A 348 17.58 -9.09 -12.41
CA LEU A 348 17.36 -7.81 -13.06
C LEU A 348 17.70 -7.95 -14.55
N GLU A 349 16.78 -7.59 -15.45
CA GLU A 349 16.95 -7.81 -16.89
C GLU A 349 16.45 -6.62 -17.70
N ARG A 350 17.24 -6.08 -18.64
CA ARG A 350 16.85 -4.93 -19.49
C ARG A 350 16.39 -3.71 -18.66
N ILE A 351 17.30 -3.22 -17.81
CA ILE A 351 17.06 -2.06 -16.93
C ILE A 351 17.77 -0.84 -17.52
N THR A 352 17.07 0.28 -17.68
CA THR A 352 17.64 1.56 -18.11
C THR A 352 17.16 2.70 -17.22
N LEU A 353 18.00 3.11 -16.26
CA LEU A 353 17.65 4.16 -15.29
C LEU A 353 18.63 5.34 -15.34
N ALA A 354 18.15 6.54 -15.01
CA ALA A 354 18.99 7.67 -14.64
C ALA A 354 19.02 7.81 -13.11
N GLN A 355 20.21 7.74 -12.51
CA GLN A 355 20.41 8.03 -11.08
C GLN A 355 20.81 9.50 -10.93
N GLN A 356 20.03 10.27 -10.17
CA GLN A 356 20.20 11.70 -9.99
C GLN A 356 20.37 12.06 -8.50
N PRO A 357 21.07 13.16 -8.15
CA PRO A 357 21.09 13.62 -6.77
C PRO A 357 19.72 14.16 -6.36
N GLY A 358 19.18 13.69 -5.24
CA GLY A 358 18.02 14.30 -4.59
C GLY A 358 18.40 15.53 -3.76
N MET A 359 17.40 16.36 -3.46
CA MET A 359 17.61 17.63 -2.76
C MET A 359 17.71 17.50 -1.24
N LEU A 360 17.24 16.41 -0.66
CA LEU A 360 17.16 16.19 0.79
C LEU A 360 18.36 15.39 1.31
N GLY A 361 19.06 14.68 0.44
CA GLY A 361 20.19 13.81 0.78
C GLY A 361 19.78 12.52 1.48
N THR A 362 18.49 12.22 1.59
CA THR A 362 18.00 10.98 2.21
C THR A 362 18.36 9.74 1.39
N GLY A 363 18.60 9.90 0.09
CA GLY A 363 19.13 8.91 -0.84
C GLY A 363 20.50 8.38 -0.45
N LEU A 364 21.29 9.12 0.34
CA LEU A 364 22.60 8.66 0.83
C LEU A 364 22.50 7.54 1.87
N GLN A 365 21.30 7.15 2.27
CA GLN A 365 21.00 6.07 3.19
C GLN A 365 19.97 5.12 2.59
N TYR A 366 19.92 3.86 3.05
CA TYR A 366 18.84 2.92 2.74
C TYR A 366 17.93 2.72 3.94
N ASP A 367 16.66 2.48 3.67
CA ASP A 367 15.61 2.41 4.69
C ASP A 367 15.25 0.96 5.04
N LEU A 368 15.47 0.54 6.29
CA LEU A 368 15.09 -0.77 6.81
C LEU A 368 13.75 -0.77 7.57
N ARG A 369 13.11 0.40 7.75
CA ARG A 369 11.89 0.52 8.54
C ARG A 369 10.74 -0.33 7.95
N PRO A 370 9.90 -0.94 8.80
CA PRO A 370 10.05 -1.00 10.24
C PRO A 370 10.99 -2.14 10.65
N THR A 371 11.77 -1.85 11.67
CA THR A 371 12.70 -2.67 12.44
C THR A 371 12.19 -2.76 13.89
N ASN A 372 12.86 -3.54 14.74
CA ASN A 372 12.49 -3.58 16.16
C ASN A 372 12.68 -2.22 16.85
N ALA A 373 13.68 -1.43 16.44
CA ALA A 373 14.06 -0.19 17.09
C ALA A 373 13.07 0.96 16.85
N ASP A 374 12.31 0.95 15.75
CA ASP A 374 11.30 1.98 15.46
C ASP A 374 9.88 1.57 15.88
N ILE A 375 9.58 0.27 16.00
CA ILE A 375 8.28 -0.18 16.52
C ILE A 375 8.24 -0.18 18.06
N ALA A 376 9.39 -0.40 18.69
CA ALA A 376 9.56 -0.36 20.14
C ALA A 376 10.72 0.57 20.49
N PRO A 377 10.58 1.88 20.22
CA PRO A 377 11.65 2.84 20.41
C PRO A 377 12.03 2.98 21.88
N SER A 378 13.28 3.37 22.12
CA SER A 378 13.79 3.64 23.46
C SER A 378 13.07 4.82 24.11
N ALA A 379 13.12 4.92 25.44
CA ALA A 379 12.38 5.94 26.18
C ALA A 379 12.86 7.39 25.89
N ASP A 380 14.08 7.53 25.37
CA ASP A 380 14.72 8.78 24.96
C ASP A 380 14.50 9.14 23.48
N ALA A 381 13.94 8.23 22.68
CA ALA A 381 13.63 8.50 21.28
C ALA A 381 12.46 9.49 21.14
N ALA A 382 12.57 10.39 20.18
CA ALA A 382 11.51 11.34 19.84
C ALA A 382 10.77 10.88 18.57
N GLY A 383 9.48 11.22 18.45
CA GLY A 383 8.69 10.99 17.24
C GLY A 383 7.50 10.06 17.44
N ARG A 384 7.09 9.39 16.36
CA ARG A 384 5.93 8.48 16.31
C ARG A 384 6.41 7.06 15.97
N ALA A 385 6.28 6.16 16.93
CA ALA A 385 6.57 4.73 16.72
C ALA A 385 5.83 4.19 15.49
N ASN A 386 6.44 3.25 14.78
CA ASN A 386 5.90 2.67 13.53
C ASN A 386 5.61 3.73 12.44
N ALA A 387 6.25 4.91 12.50
CA ALA A 387 6.21 5.92 11.45
C ALA A 387 7.59 6.58 11.28
N TRP A 388 8.01 7.38 12.23
CA TRP A 388 9.36 7.96 12.24
C TRP A 388 9.76 8.21 13.68
N THR A 389 10.93 7.72 14.05
CA THR A 389 11.53 7.98 15.36
C THR A 389 12.94 8.47 15.13
N GLN A 390 13.39 9.40 15.97
CA GLN A 390 14.74 9.93 15.96
C GLN A 390 15.51 9.41 17.17
N ASP A 391 16.76 9.04 16.95
CA ASP A 391 17.72 8.77 18.03
C ASP A 391 18.15 10.07 18.74
N ALA A 392 19.01 9.95 19.76
CA ALA A 392 19.51 11.09 20.53
C ALA A 392 20.31 12.09 19.67
N GLU A 393 20.84 11.63 18.54
CA GLU A 393 21.57 12.42 17.55
C GLU A 393 20.66 13.05 16.48
N GLY A 394 19.34 12.79 16.54
CA GLY A 394 18.35 13.32 15.61
C GLY A 394 18.25 12.56 14.28
N ARG A 395 18.91 11.40 14.15
CA ARG A 395 18.85 10.56 12.95
C ARG A 395 17.61 9.70 12.99
N ILE A 396 17.00 9.47 11.83
CA ILE A 396 15.84 8.60 11.71
C ILE A 396 16.28 7.15 11.96
N VAL A 397 15.68 6.51 12.96
CA VAL A 397 15.96 5.12 13.33
C VAL A 397 15.57 4.20 12.17
N GLY A 398 16.48 3.29 11.79
CA GLY A 398 16.30 2.35 10.69
C GLY A 398 16.78 2.86 9.32
N MET A 399 17.27 4.10 9.24
CA MET A 399 18.06 4.59 8.11
C MET A 399 19.53 4.22 8.29
N GLU A 400 20.11 3.57 7.31
CA GLU A 400 21.48 3.04 7.37
C GLU A 400 22.36 3.62 6.26
N ASP A 401 23.61 3.94 6.58
CA ASP A 401 24.56 4.44 5.59
C ASP A 401 25.02 3.31 4.66
N TYR A 402 25.14 3.61 3.36
CA TYR A 402 25.77 2.66 2.43
C TYR A 402 27.27 2.53 2.70
N PRO A 403 27.84 1.31 2.72
CA PRO A 403 29.28 1.12 2.82
C PRO A 403 30.06 1.83 1.70
N GLY A 404 30.78 2.90 2.06
CA GLY A 404 31.56 3.70 1.11
C GLY A 404 30.74 4.64 0.23
N GLY A 405 29.49 4.95 0.61
CA GLY A 405 28.60 5.86 -0.10
C GLY A 405 27.56 5.15 -0.98
N MET A 406 26.59 5.90 -1.51
CA MET A 406 25.44 5.37 -2.28
C MET A 406 25.89 4.76 -3.63
N PRO A 407 25.66 3.45 -3.85
CA PRO A 407 25.87 2.81 -5.14
C PRO A 407 24.66 3.01 -6.06
N ALA A 408 24.71 2.44 -7.27
CA ALA A 408 23.52 2.33 -8.11
C ALA A 408 22.66 1.10 -7.71
N ILE A 409 23.32 0.01 -7.31
CA ILE A 409 22.70 -1.22 -6.80
C ILE A 409 23.41 -1.64 -5.51
N TYR A 410 22.66 -1.78 -4.43
CA TYR A 410 23.15 -2.30 -3.16
C TYR A 410 22.55 -3.67 -2.84
N LEU A 411 23.44 -4.63 -2.50
CA LEU A 411 23.09 -6.01 -2.18
C LEU A 411 23.64 -6.37 -0.80
N SER A 412 22.80 -6.91 0.09
CA SER A 412 23.22 -7.49 1.37
C SER A 412 22.33 -8.68 1.70
N GLY A 413 22.92 -9.84 2.01
CA GLY A 413 22.16 -11.07 2.29
C GLY A 413 21.37 -11.61 1.08
N VAL A 414 21.91 -11.43 -0.13
CA VAL A 414 21.31 -11.86 -1.40
C VAL A 414 22.08 -13.05 -1.98
N HIS A 415 21.36 -14.10 -2.37
CA HIS A 415 21.91 -15.31 -2.97
C HIS A 415 21.31 -15.53 -4.38
N GLY A 416 22.14 -15.89 -5.36
CA GLY A 416 21.66 -16.12 -6.73
C GLY A 416 21.20 -14.85 -7.45
N PHE A 417 21.87 -13.71 -7.21
CA PHE A 417 21.63 -12.47 -7.94
C PHE A 417 22.20 -12.56 -9.37
N SER A 418 21.43 -12.07 -10.34
CA SER A 418 21.87 -11.90 -11.73
C SER A 418 21.39 -10.57 -12.29
N ALA A 419 22.22 -9.96 -13.13
CA ALA A 419 21.92 -8.74 -13.84
C ALA A 419 22.32 -8.91 -15.31
N ASP A 420 21.37 -8.76 -16.22
CA ASP A 420 21.59 -8.83 -17.67
C ASP A 420 21.03 -7.58 -18.35
N ASN A 421 21.85 -6.96 -19.21
CA ASN A 421 21.52 -5.68 -19.87
C ASN A 421 21.00 -4.61 -18.89
N VAL A 422 21.77 -4.32 -17.84
CA VAL A 422 21.47 -3.29 -16.84
C VAL A 422 22.36 -2.08 -17.08
N ALA A 423 21.76 -0.93 -17.36
CA ALA A 423 22.43 0.33 -17.57
C ALA A 423 21.84 1.41 -16.64
N ILE A 424 22.66 1.94 -15.73
CA ILE A 424 22.27 3.03 -14.83
C ILE A 424 23.17 4.23 -15.13
N LYS A 425 22.59 5.27 -15.75
CA LYS A 425 23.30 6.51 -16.05
C LYS A 425 23.39 7.38 -14.80
N ARG A 426 24.58 7.52 -14.26
CA ARG A 426 24.86 8.29 -13.03
C ARG A 426 25.31 9.72 -13.36
N ALA A 427 25.09 10.65 -12.42
CA ALA A 427 25.57 12.03 -12.52
C ALA A 427 27.11 12.09 -12.58
N MET A 428 27.66 13.01 -13.40
CA MET A 428 29.11 13.19 -13.58
C MET A 428 29.49 14.69 -13.47
N PRO A 429 30.48 15.06 -12.64
CA PRO A 429 31.22 14.20 -11.71
C PRO A 429 30.29 13.55 -10.68
N LEU A 430 30.70 12.41 -10.11
CA LEU A 430 29.92 11.74 -9.08
C LEU A 430 29.71 12.71 -7.90
N PRO A 431 28.47 12.90 -7.41
CA PRO A 431 28.20 13.71 -6.24
C PRO A 431 28.92 13.21 -4.98
N GLU A 432 29.10 14.10 -4.01
CA GLU A 432 29.62 13.72 -2.70
C GLU A 432 28.74 12.66 -2.03
N GLY A 433 29.35 11.73 -1.30
CA GLY A 433 28.65 10.61 -0.67
C GLY A 433 28.23 9.49 -1.62
N TRP A 434 28.52 9.58 -2.92
CA TRP A 434 28.24 8.50 -3.89
C TRP A 434 29.43 7.54 -4.00
N ASN A 435 29.11 6.24 -4.11
CA ASN A 435 30.11 5.21 -4.30
C ASN A 435 30.67 5.26 -5.72
N THR A 436 31.97 5.04 -5.87
CA THR A 436 32.61 4.89 -7.20
C THR A 436 32.26 3.56 -7.86
N LYS A 437 31.90 2.53 -7.10
CA LYS A 437 31.37 1.26 -7.60
C LYS A 437 29.87 1.38 -7.83
N GLU A 438 29.41 0.97 -9.00
CA GLU A 438 27.97 0.96 -9.31
C GLU A 438 27.23 -0.13 -8.55
N ILE A 439 27.83 -1.31 -8.38
CA ILE A 439 27.27 -2.41 -7.61
C ILE A 439 28.14 -2.64 -6.38
N VAL A 440 27.52 -2.56 -5.20
CA VAL A 440 28.15 -2.89 -3.93
C VAL A 440 27.40 -4.05 -3.30
N ALA A 441 28.14 -5.10 -2.98
CA ALA A 441 27.61 -6.28 -2.31
C ALA A 441 28.35 -6.50 -0.99
N THR A 442 27.60 -6.71 0.08
CA THR A 442 28.12 -7.17 1.37
C THR A 442 27.65 -8.60 1.61
N THR A 443 28.58 -9.49 1.94
CA THR A 443 28.23 -10.81 2.46
C THR A 443 27.69 -10.60 3.87
N GLY A 444 26.50 -11.13 4.17
CA GLY A 444 25.95 -11.11 5.52
C GLY A 444 27.01 -11.60 6.50
N SER A 445 27.15 -10.89 7.62
CA SER A 445 28.08 -11.24 8.69
C SER A 445 27.71 -12.59 9.28
N ASP A 446 28.35 -13.65 8.78
CA ASP A 446 28.71 -14.80 9.59
C ASP A 446 29.81 -14.36 10.57
N GLU A 447 29.45 -13.54 11.55
CA GLU A 447 30.29 -13.33 12.75
C GLU A 447 29.48 -13.70 13.98
N GLY A 448 29.42 -15.01 14.21
CA GLY A 448 29.57 -15.49 15.58
C GLY A 448 31.03 -15.30 15.98
N SER A 449 31.31 -14.36 16.87
CA SER A 449 32.51 -14.40 17.70
C SER A 449 32.32 -13.63 19.02
N MET A 450 32.32 -14.44 20.09
CA MET A 450 32.46 -14.17 21.54
C MET A 450 31.26 -13.65 22.32
#